data_AF-Q04669-F1
#
_entry.id   AF-Q04669-F1
#
_cell.length_a   1.000
_cell.length_b   1.000
_cell.length_c   1.000
_cell.angle_alpha   90.00
_cell.angle_beta   90.00
_cell.angle_gamma   90.00
#
_symmetry.space_group_name_H-M   'P 1'
#
loop_
_entity.id
_entity.type
_entity.pdbx_description
1 polymer ?
#
loop_
_entity_poly.entity_id
_entity_poly.type
_entity_poly.pdbx_seq_one_letter_code
_entity_poly.pdbx_strand_id
1 'polypeptide(L)'
;MMLVLTTLIFSFSASIAYAQSGCSVSDPLDALKAFKDGAGTFLLQKSTDPQARDCLKGTPNGNRDGNTLPVTMTYKDDSKWVSLNWMFTLEGANIVATLEGKRKQRGELVYDVQSHDCHITKLSSGVYQQWQSNGSADDKDIKCCDEKFKELTSGIDYTKPQEKGCETSAK
;
A
#
# COMPACT_ATOMS: atom_id res chain seq x y z
N MET A 1 4.27 -59.76 -23.16
CA MET A 1 2.79 -59.86 -23.23
C MET A 1 2.24 -58.86 -22.20
N MET A 2 1.80 -57.66 -22.62
CA MET A 2 0.39 -57.29 -22.93
C MET A 2 -0.54 -57.61 -21.74
N LEU A 3 -1.33 -56.72 -21.12
CA LEU A 3 -2.10 -55.53 -21.55
C LEU A 3 -2.14 -54.49 -20.37
N VAL A 4 -2.05 -53.16 -20.53
CA VAL A 4 -2.95 -52.13 -21.13
C VAL A 4 -4.33 -51.98 -20.45
N LEU A 5 -4.50 -50.90 -19.67
CA LEU A 5 -5.76 -50.14 -19.46
C LEU A 5 -5.38 -48.80 -18.77
N THR A 6 -5.18 -47.66 -19.45
CA THR A 6 -6.11 -46.77 -20.19
C THR A 6 -7.21 -46.13 -19.32
N THR A 7 -6.89 -45.02 -18.62
CA THR A 7 -7.79 -43.86 -18.39
C THR A 7 -7.04 -42.78 -17.59
N LEU A 8 -6.28 -41.91 -18.27
CA LEU A 8 -5.77 -40.67 -17.66
C LEU A 8 -6.62 -39.51 -18.18
N ILE A 9 -7.53 -39.09 -17.31
CA ILE A 9 -8.56 -38.08 -17.55
C ILE A 9 -7.90 -36.70 -17.69
N PHE A 10 -8.25 -36.03 -18.79
CA PHE A 10 -7.99 -34.64 -19.10
C PHE A 10 -8.31 -33.73 -17.91
N SER A 11 -7.29 -33.24 -17.22
CA SER A 11 -7.40 -32.07 -16.34
C SER A 11 -6.73 -30.91 -17.06
N PHE A 12 -7.46 -30.32 -18.00
CA PHE A 12 -7.17 -28.99 -18.54
C PHE A 12 -7.34 -28.00 -17.38
N SER A 13 -6.29 -27.78 -16.60
CA SER A 13 -6.18 -26.59 -15.76
C SER A 13 -6.06 -25.41 -16.72
N ALA A 14 -7.22 -24.87 -17.12
CA ALA A 14 -7.36 -23.57 -17.72
C ALA A 14 -6.66 -22.58 -16.79
N SER A 15 -5.39 -22.33 -17.09
CA SER A 15 -4.63 -21.24 -16.52
C SER A 15 -5.26 -19.99 -17.11
N ILE A 16 -6.27 -19.46 -16.42
CA ILE A 16 -6.85 -18.17 -16.75
C ILE A 16 -5.73 -17.17 -16.48
N ALA A 17 -4.92 -16.91 -17.50
CA ALA A 17 -4.04 -15.75 -17.54
C ALA A 17 -4.99 -14.54 -17.53
N TYR A 18 -5.29 -14.05 -16.33
CA TYR A 18 -5.90 -12.74 -16.17
C TYR A 18 -4.96 -11.75 -16.84
N ALA A 19 -5.37 -11.27 -18.01
CA ALA A 19 -4.65 -10.23 -18.72
C ALA A 19 -4.59 -9.00 -17.79
N GLN A 20 -3.41 -8.72 -17.23
CA GLN A 20 -3.05 -7.47 -16.53
C GLN A 20 -3.09 -6.23 -17.46
N SER A 21 -3.80 -6.29 -18.60
CA SER A 21 -3.63 -5.39 -19.74
C SER A 21 -4.21 -3.98 -19.56
N GLY A 22 -4.54 -3.57 -18.34
CA GLY A 22 -5.05 -2.23 -18.05
C GLY A 22 -4.17 -1.39 -17.12
N CYS A 23 -3.29 -1.99 -16.33
CA CYS A 23 -2.63 -1.30 -15.23
C CYS A 23 -1.30 -0.69 -15.66
N SER A 24 -1.28 0.64 -15.83
CA SER A 24 -0.05 1.38 -16.04
C SER A 24 0.69 1.51 -14.71
N VAL A 25 1.90 0.96 -14.65
CA VAL A 25 2.75 0.98 -13.45
C VAL A 25 3.83 2.04 -13.63
N SER A 26 4.14 2.79 -12.56
CA SER A 26 5.30 3.67 -12.53
C SER A 26 6.60 2.86 -12.61
N ASP A 27 7.47 3.21 -13.56
CA ASP A 27 8.79 2.58 -13.71
C ASP A 27 9.83 3.66 -14.11
N PRO A 28 10.96 3.79 -13.38
CA PRO A 28 11.28 3.12 -12.13
C PRO A 28 10.35 3.54 -10.98
N LEU A 29 10.19 2.65 -10.01
CA LEU A 29 9.52 2.99 -8.75
C LEU A 29 10.32 4.06 -7.99
N ASP A 30 9.63 5.14 -7.65
CA ASP A 30 10.18 6.29 -6.94
C ASP A 30 9.21 6.70 -5.84
N ALA A 31 9.63 6.55 -4.58
CA ALA A 31 8.81 6.82 -3.42
C ALA A 31 8.40 8.30 -3.34
N LEU A 32 9.28 9.23 -3.70
CA LEU A 32 8.94 10.65 -3.68
C LEU A 32 7.81 10.96 -4.66
N LYS A 33 7.87 10.42 -5.89
CA LYS A 33 6.80 10.55 -6.87
C LYS A 33 5.51 9.88 -6.44
N ALA A 34 5.59 8.65 -5.90
CA ALA A 34 4.44 7.93 -5.38
C ALA A 34 3.73 8.67 -4.22
N PHE A 35 4.46 9.50 -3.46
CA PHE A 35 3.90 10.41 -2.46
C PHE A 35 3.54 11.80 -3.03
N LYS A 36 3.33 11.90 -4.35
CA LYS A 36 3.00 13.13 -5.09
C LYS A 36 3.95 14.29 -4.79
N ASP A 37 5.26 14.00 -4.87
CA ASP A 37 6.35 14.95 -4.60
C ASP A 37 6.28 15.60 -3.21
N GLY A 38 5.66 14.91 -2.24
CA GLY A 38 5.47 15.39 -0.87
C GLY A 38 4.25 16.28 -0.66
N ALA A 39 3.32 16.33 -1.62
CA ALA A 39 2.05 17.04 -1.49
C ALA A 39 0.85 16.11 -1.19
N GLY A 40 1.01 14.80 -1.36
CA GLY A 40 -0.10 13.86 -1.26
C GLY A 40 -0.47 13.50 0.17
N THR A 41 -1.77 13.55 0.49
CA THR A 41 -2.32 12.86 1.67
C THR A 41 -2.75 11.45 1.27
N PHE A 42 -2.48 10.46 2.11
CA PHE A 42 -2.79 9.05 1.82
C PHE A 42 -3.48 8.36 2.99
N LEU A 43 -4.43 7.49 2.68
CA LEU A 43 -5.16 6.64 3.62
C LEU A 43 -4.66 5.20 3.50
N LEU A 44 -4.41 4.53 4.62
CA LEU A 44 -4.11 3.09 4.62
C LEU A 44 -5.40 2.30 4.40
N GLN A 45 -5.56 1.73 3.21
CA GLN A 45 -6.77 1.00 2.83
C GLN A 45 -6.73 -0.45 3.27
N LYS A 46 -5.59 -1.13 3.08
CA LYS A 46 -5.40 -2.54 3.44
C LYS A 46 -4.03 -2.77 4.05
N SER A 47 -3.93 -3.70 4.98
CA SER A 47 -2.64 -4.13 5.53
C SER A 47 -2.65 -5.59 5.96
N THR A 48 -1.55 -6.30 5.72
CA THR A 48 -1.36 -7.64 6.29
C THR A 48 -0.92 -7.60 7.76
N ASP A 49 -0.82 -6.42 8.38
CA ASP A 49 -0.60 -6.28 9.81
C ASP A 49 -1.96 -6.45 10.54
N PRO A 50 -2.13 -7.48 11.39
CA PRO A 50 -3.34 -7.66 12.18
C PRO A 50 -3.56 -6.53 13.20
N GLN A 51 -2.52 -5.74 13.49
CA GLN A 51 -2.55 -4.59 14.40
C GLN A 51 -2.49 -3.24 13.66
N ALA A 52 -2.79 -3.21 12.35
CA ALA A 52 -2.86 -1.97 11.60
C ALA A 52 -3.80 -0.97 12.28
N ARG A 53 -3.33 0.27 12.44
CA ARG A 53 -4.07 1.31 13.17
C ARG A 53 -5.32 1.73 12.41
N ASP A 54 -6.46 1.73 13.10
CA ASP A 54 -7.74 2.17 12.54
C ASP A 54 -7.65 3.59 11.99
N CYS A 55 -8.22 3.82 10.80
CA CYS A 55 -8.26 5.12 10.14
C CYS A 55 -6.89 5.77 9.88
N LEU A 56 -5.81 4.97 9.78
CA LEU A 56 -4.47 5.51 9.57
C LEU A 56 -4.39 6.35 8.29
N LYS A 57 -3.95 7.59 8.44
CA LYS A 57 -3.78 8.60 7.39
C LYS A 57 -2.44 9.30 7.55
N GLY A 58 -1.70 9.46 6.46
CA GLY A 58 -0.46 10.25 6.40
C GLY A 58 -0.68 11.53 5.62
N THR A 59 -0.29 12.67 6.21
CA THR A 59 -0.41 14.00 5.59
C THR A 59 0.91 14.76 5.74
N PRO A 60 1.52 15.26 4.66
CA PRO A 60 2.67 16.16 4.74
C PRO A 60 2.35 17.38 5.61
N ASN A 61 3.23 17.73 6.54
CA ASN A 61 2.99 18.81 7.52
C ASN A 61 4.07 19.90 7.52
N GLY A 62 4.84 19.99 6.44
CA GLY A 62 5.91 20.98 6.26
C GLY A 62 6.55 20.85 4.88
N ASN A 63 7.55 21.70 4.63
CA ASN A 63 8.30 21.64 3.38
C ASN A 63 9.26 20.44 3.36
N ARG A 64 9.36 19.82 2.20
CA ARG A 64 10.41 18.83 1.90
C ARG A 64 11.78 19.50 1.93
N ASP A 65 12.77 18.84 2.52
CA ASP A 65 14.18 19.20 2.45
C ASP A 65 14.96 18.05 1.81
N GLY A 66 15.37 18.22 0.55
CA GLY A 66 15.98 17.16 -0.25
C GLY A 66 15.07 15.94 -0.37
N ASN A 67 15.49 14.82 0.21
CA ASN A 67 14.74 13.56 0.26
C ASN A 67 13.98 13.35 1.57
N THR A 68 13.95 14.36 2.44
CA THR A 68 13.27 14.29 3.74
C THR A 68 11.93 15.01 3.71
N LEU A 69 10.88 14.37 4.20
CA LEU A 69 9.51 14.86 4.20
C LEU A 69 8.91 14.73 5.60
N PRO A 70 8.51 15.84 6.25
CA PRO A 70 7.80 15.76 7.51
C PRO A 70 6.32 15.40 7.25
N VAL A 71 5.83 14.38 7.97
CA VAL A 71 4.51 13.78 7.78
C VAL A 71 3.82 13.63 9.14
N THR A 72 2.59 14.14 9.26
CA THR A 72 1.70 13.78 10.38
C THR A 72 0.96 12.50 10.04
N MET A 73 1.15 11.47 10.87
CA MET A 73 0.36 10.24 10.85
C MET A 73 -0.77 10.39 11.87
N THR A 74 -2.01 10.33 11.39
CA THR A 74 -3.22 10.38 12.22
C THR A 74 -3.93 9.03 12.19
N TYR A 75 -4.49 8.59 13.32
CA TYR A 75 -5.27 7.35 13.42
C TYR A 75 -6.23 7.43 14.60
N LYS A 76 -7.17 6.47 14.67
CA LYS A 76 -8.14 6.37 15.75
C LYS A 76 -7.69 5.25 16.72
N ASP A 77 -7.67 5.56 18.01
CA ASP A 77 -7.35 4.63 19.11
C ASP A 77 -8.42 4.78 20.19
N ASP A 78 -9.18 3.72 20.45
CA ASP A 78 -10.31 3.71 21.39
C ASP A 78 -11.22 4.96 21.28
N SER A 79 -11.74 5.19 20.06
CA SER A 79 -12.57 6.35 19.69
C SER A 79 -11.90 7.73 19.70
N LYS A 80 -10.65 7.85 20.14
CA LYS A 80 -9.89 9.10 20.16
C LYS A 80 -8.97 9.19 18.95
N TRP A 81 -8.85 10.38 18.38
CA TRP A 81 -7.86 10.64 17.34
C TRP A 81 -6.49 10.87 17.98
N VAL A 82 -5.50 10.16 17.46
CA VAL A 82 -4.08 10.31 17.80
C VAL A 82 -3.36 10.86 16.59
N SER A 83 -2.40 11.77 16.84
CA SER A 83 -1.55 12.36 15.81
C SER A 83 -0.09 12.27 16.23
N LEU A 84 0.77 11.78 15.33
CA LEU A 84 2.20 11.63 15.54
C LEU A 84 2.95 12.24 14.37
N ASN A 85 4.02 12.98 14.64
CA ASN A 85 4.86 13.58 13.61
C ASN A 85 6.05 12.69 13.31
N TRP A 86 6.14 12.26 12.06
CA TRP A 86 7.21 11.45 11.52
C TRP A 86 8.06 12.26 10.55
N MET A 87 9.32 11.87 10.43
CA MET A 87 10.20 12.32 9.36
C MET A 87 10.44 11.15 8.41
N PHE A 88 10.04 11.30 7.15
CA PHE A 88 10.26 10.31 6.11
C PHE A 88 11.53 10.66 5.36
N THR A 89 12.35 9.66 5.04
CA THR A 89 13.47 9.77 4.09
C THR A 89 13.18 8.85 2.92
N LEU A 90 13.16 9.40 1.70
CA LEU A 90 12.66 8.76 0.48
C LEU A 90 13.78 8.67 -0.58
N GLU A 91 14.29 7.47 -0.87
CA GLU A 91 15.42 7.29 -1.80
C GLU A 91 15.15 6.16 -2.79
N GLY A 92 14.90 6.51 -4.05
CA GLY A 92 14.37 5.56 -5.04
C GLY A 92 13.07 4.96 -4.51
N ALA A 93 12.94 3.64 -4.53
CA ALA A 93 11.80 2.96 -3.92
C ALA A 93 11.85 2.89 -2.38
N ASN A 94 12.98 3.20 -1.73
CA ASN A 94 13.14 2.99 -0.29
C ASN A 94 12.49 4.09 0.55
N ILE A 95 11.89 3.69 1.67
CA ILE A 95 11.22 4.56 2.63
C ILE A 95 11.77 4.28 4.03
N VAL A 96 12.23 5.33 4.71
CA VAL A 96 12.60 5.27 6.13
C VAL A 96 11.78 6.30 6.90
N ALA A 97 10.78 5.85 7.65
CA ALA A 97 9.99 6.69 8.54
C ALA A 97 10.60 6.70 9.94
N THR A 98 10.91 7.88 10.47
CA THR A 98 11.48 8.08 11.81
C THR A 98 10.52 8.86 12.70
N LEU A 99 10.15 8.30 13.85
CA LEU A 99 9.35 8.96 14.88
C LEU A 99 10.27 9.47 15.99
N GLU A 100 10.17 10.77 16.29
CA GLU A 100 10.92 11.45 17.37
C GLU A 100 12.44 11.18 17.35
N GLY A 101 13.01 10.98 16.16
CA GLY A 101 14.45 10.70 15.98
C GLY A 101 14.92 9.34 16.50
N LYS A 102 14.04 8.52 17.10
CA LYS A 102 14.42 7.27 17.79
C LYS A 102 13.90 6.03 17.07
N ARG A 103 12.58 5.95 16.87
CA ARG A 103 11.95 4.77 16.29
C ARG A 103 12.00 4.87 14.77
N LYS A 104 12.56 3.84 14.12
CA LYS A 104 12.61 3.76 12.66
C LYS A 104 11.73 2.62 12.16
N GLN A 105 11.01 2.89 11.09
CA GLN A 105 10.29 1.90 10.30
C GLN A 105 10.83 1.99 8.87
N ARG A 106 11.29 0.86 8.35
CA ARG A 106 11.84 0.76 7.00
C ARG A 106 10.85 0.02 6.12
N GLY A 107 10.76 0.44 4.87
CA GLY A 107 10.02 -0.25 3.85
C GLY A 107 10.48 0.16 2.46
N GLU A 108 9.83 -0.42 1.47
CA GLU A 108 10.06 -0.17 0.06
C GLU A 108 8.72 -0.07 -0.67
N LEU A 109 8.68 0.77 -1.70
CA LEU A 109 7.62 0.81 -2.68
C LEU A 109 7.75 -0.44 -3.57
N VAL A 110 6.72 -1.29 -3.61
CA VAL A 110 6.71 -2.51 -4.44
C VAL A 110 5.75 -2.41 -5.62
N TYR A 111 4.90 -1.39 -5.60
CA TYR A 111 3.96 -1.08 -6.67
C TYR A 111 3.50 0.37 -6.53
N ASP A 112 3.34 1.05 -7.65
CA ASP A 112 2.75 2.38 -7.73
C ASP A 112 2.07 2.52 -9.10
N VAL A 113 0.81 2.96 -9.09
CA VAL A 113 0.09 3.27 -10.33
C VAL A 113 0.67 4.53 -10.96
N GLN A 114 0.60 4.64 -12.29
CA GLN A 114 1.21 5.75 -13.02
C GLN A 114 0.68 7.15 -12.61
N SER A 115 -0.56 7.25 -12.11
CA SER A 115 -1.14 8.50 -11.59
C SER A 115 -0.67 8.88 -10.18
N HIS A 116 0.04 7.98 -9.50
CA HIS A 116 0.45 8.10 -8.09
C HIS A 116 -0.74 8.21 -7.11
N ASP A 117 -1.94 7.79 -7.51
CA ASP A 117 -3.14 7.80 -6.67
C ASP A 117 -3.23 6.58 -5.75
N CYS A 118 -2.47 5.53 -6.03
CA CYS A 118 -2.41 4.36 -5.17
C CYS A 118 -1.06 3.64 -5.28
N HIS A 119 -0.55 3.18 -4.14
CA HIS A 119 0.68 2.43 -4.09
C HIS A 119 0.67 1.35 -3.02
N ILE A 120 1.59 0.39 -3.14
CA ILE A 120 1.79 -0.68 -2.18
C ILE A 120 3.21 -0.57 -1.65
N THR A 121 3.33 -0.56 -0.32
CA THR A 121 4.62 -0.63 0.36
C THR A 121 4.78 -1.99 1.04
N LYS A 122 6.00 -2.50 1.05
CA LYS A 122 6.42 -3.64 1.86
C LYS A 122 7.32 -3.15 2.97
N LEU A 123 6.92 -3.36 4.22
CA LEU A 123 7.75 -3.05 5.39
C LEU A 123 8.84 -4.11 5.55
N SER A 124 9.94 -3.76 6.22
CA SER A 124 11.04 -4.70 6.50
C SER A 124 10.62 -5.90 7.34
N SER A 125 9.48 -5.83 8.04
CA SER A 125 8.86 -6.94 8.76
C SER A 125 8.15 -7.95 7.86
N GLY A 126 8.02 -7.68 6.56
CA GLY A 126 7.27 -8.47 5.59
C GLY A 126 5.79 -8.06 5.45
N VAL A 127 5.34 -7.07 6.21
CA VAL A 127 3.97 -6.52 6.12
C VAL A 127 3.79 -5.78 4.80
N TYR A 128 2.71 -6.06 4.09
CA TYR A 128 2.26 -5.28 2.93
C TYR A 128 1.19 -4.26 3.35
N GLN A 129 1.23 -3.08 2.75
CA GLN A 129 0.29 -2.00 3.00
C GLN A 129 -0.11 -1.36 1.67
N GLN A 130 -1.42 -1.28 1.41
CA GLN A 130 -2.00 -0.56 0.29
C GLN A 130 -2.45 0.83 0.75
N TRP A 131 -1.86 1.84 0.15
CA TRP A 131 -2.14 3.25 0.43
C TRP A 131 -2.82 3.88 -0.78
N GLN A 132 -3.85 4.68 -0.52
CA GLN A 132 -4.59 5.38 -1.56
C GLN A 132 -4.62 6.87 -1.25
N SER A 133 -4.45 7.72 -2.27
CA SER A 133 -4.52 9.16 -2.13
C SER A 133 -5.89 9.56 -1.57
N ASN A 134 -5.89 10.45 -0.59
CA ASN A 134 -7.08 11.03 0.02
C ASN A 134 -7.67 12.10 -0.91
N GLY A 135 -8.30 11.65 -1.99
CA GLY A 135 -8.90 12.44 -3.05
C GLY A 135 -9.63 11.55 -4.04
N SER A 136 -9.96 12.09 -5.21
CA SER A 136 -10.62 11.36 -6.29
C SER A 136 -9.63 10.49 -7.07
N ALA A 137 -9.11 9.44 -6.44
CA ALA A 137 -8.37 8.39 -7.14
C ALA A 137 -9.29 7.72 -8.19
N ASP A 138 -8.76 7.48 -9.39
CA ASP A 138 -9.51 6.80 -10.46
C ASP A 138 -9.85 5.35 -10.04
N ASP A 139 -11.09 4.92 -10.26
CA ASP A 139 -11.56 3.56 -9.95
C ASP A 139 -10.67 2.47 -10.60
N LYS A 140 -10.11 2.76 -11.78
CA LYS A 140 -9.17 1.89 -12.48
C LYS A 140 -7.88 1.72 -11.70
N ASP A 141 -7.33 2.80 -11.15
CA ASP A 141 -6.09 2.78 -10.38
C ASP A 141 -6.29 2.04 -9.05
N ILE A 142 -7.42 2.28 -8.39
CA ILE A 142 -7.82 1.53 -7.19
C ILE A 142 -7.89 0.03 -7.50
N LYS A 143 -8.55 -0.35 -8.60
CA LYS A 143 -8.66 -1.75 -9.02
C LYS A 143 -7.28 -2.37 -9.30
N CYS A 144 -6.39 -1.65 -9.96
CA CYS A 144 -5.04 -2.11 -10.26
C CYS A 144 -4.21 -2.36 -8.99
N CYS A 145 -4.29 -1.44 -8.03
CA CYS A 145 -3.72 -1.61 -6.70
C CYS A 145 -4.30 -2.83 -5.96
N ASP A 146 -5.62 -3.00 -6.01
CA ASP A 146 -6.31 -4.11 -5.35
C ASP A 146 -5.89 -5.47 -5.90
N GLU A 147 -5.79 -5.58 -7.23
CA GLU A 147 -5.31 -6.79 -7.91
C GLU A 147 -3.86 -7.08 -7.53
N LYS A 148 -2.99 -6.06 -7.55
CA LYS A 148 -1.58 -6.25 -7.19
C LYS A 148 -1.40 -6.58 -5.72
N PHE A 149 -2.17 -5.96 -4.82
CA PHE A 149 -2.13 -6.28 -3.40
C PHE A 149 -2.52 -7.75 -3.18
N LYS A 150 -3.61 -8.20 -3.80
CA LYS A 150 -4.04 -9.60 -3.72
C LYS A 150 -3.00 -10.59 -4.27
N GLU A 151 -2.31 -10.23 -5.36
CA GLU A 151 -1.21 -11.02 -5.91
C GLU A 151 -0.06 -11.15 -4.89
N LEU A 152 0.36 -10.02 -4.31
CA LEU A 152 1.48 -9.95 -3.36
C LEU A 152 1.17 -10.59 -2.01
N THR A 153 -0.09 -10.60 -1.58
CA THR A 153 -0.53 -11.10 -0.27
C THR A 153 -1.34 -12.40 -0.37
N SER A 154 -1.20 -13.14 -1.47
CA SER A 154 -1.95 -14.39 -1.68
C SER A 154 -1.73 -15.37 -0.53
N GLY A 155 -2.82 -15.82 0.09
CA GLY A 155 -2.79 -16.72 1.25
C GLY A 155 -2.49 -16.06 2.60
N ILE A 156 -2.44 -14.72 2.65
CA ILE A 156 -2.21 -13.94 3.88
C ILE A 156 -3.47 -13.14 4.20
N ASP A 157 -3.93 -13.21 5.45
CA ASP A 157 -5.04 -12.39 5.92
C ASP A 157 -4.65 -10.90 5.96
N TYR A 158 -5.63 -10.02 5.76
CA TYR A 158 -5.43 -8.58 5.81
C TYR A 158 -6.58 -7.87 6.53
N THR A 159 -6.26 -6.71 7.07
CA THR A 159 -7.18 -5.78 7.71
C THR A 159 -7.51 -4.63 6.77
N LYS A 160 -8.63 -3.95 7.04
CA LYS A 160 -9.09 -2.76 6.30
C LYS A 160 -9.27 -1.57 7.23
N PRO A 161 -8.22 -0.77 7.47
CA PRO A 161 -8.26 0.27 8.50
C PRO A 161 -9.31 1.37 8.29
N GLN A 162 -9.71 1.65 7.05
CA GLN A 162 -10.72 2.68 6.77
C GLN A 162 -12.17 2.24 7.04
N GLU A 163 -12.43 0.94 7.21
CA GLU A 163 -13.78 0.41 7.52
C GLU A 163 -14.10 0.46 9.03
N LYS A 164 -13.39 1.28 9.80
CA LYS A 164 -13.42 1.34 11.28
C LYS A 164 -14.08 2.60 11.83
N GLY A 165 -15.07 3.14 11.11
CA GLY A 165 -15.83 4.31 11.54
C GLY A 165 -15.01 5.60 11.51
N CYS A 166 -14.37 5.87 10.37
CA CYS A 166 -13.41 6.96 10.17
C CYS A 166 -14.05 8.31 9.83
N GLU A 167 -15.38 8.39 9.73
CA GLU A 167 -16.18 9.54 9.25
C GLU A 167 -16.12 10.80 10.14
N THR A 168 -15.11 10.95 11.01
CA THR A 168 -15.00 12.07 11.96
C THR A 168 -13.60 12.68 12.11
N SER A 169 -12.67 12.51 11.15
CA SER A 169 -11.48 13.38 11.16
C SER A 169 -11.91 14.77 10.68
N ALA A 170 -12.10 15.69 11.64
CA ALA A 170 -12.55 17.06 11.43
C ALA A 170 -11.72 17.81 10.37
N LYS A 171 -12.46 18.68 9.66
CA LYS A 171 -12.05 19.80 8.81
C LYS A 171 -10.58 20.20 8.85
#